data_AF-A0AAJ4ALC9-F1
#
_entry.id   AF-A0AAJ4ALC9-F1
#
_cell.length_a   1.000
_cell.length_b   1.000
_cell.length_c   1.000
_cell.angle_alpha   90.00
_cell.angle_beta   90.00
_cell.angle_gamma   90.00
#
_symmetry.space_group_name_H-M   'P 1'
#
loop_
_entity.id
_entity.type
_entity.pdbx_description
1 polymer ?
#
loop_
_entity_poly.entity_id
_entity_poly.type
_entity_poly.pdbx_seq_one_letter_code
_entity_poly.pdbx_strand_id
1 'polypeptide(L)'
;MIDTAINKEGCEIQWPALLKFEGDNELIFLASQDMLFRELESLILDTNDLVIDSGGRCFQLESDSEKIGLNMMPKTYDLTEITELIQAHEFSKAQVCIIKIQFDSIHTAIDSLRDQ
;
A
#
# COMPACT_ATOMS: atom_id res chain seq x y z
N MET A 1 -12.64 8.38 -18.38
CA MET A 1 -12.69 7.02 -17.82
C MET A 1 -11.28 6.50 -17.90
N ILE A 2 -10.59 6.42 -16.77
CA ILE A 2 -9.20 5.98 -16.71
C ILE A 2 -9.25 4.61 -16.03
N ASP A 3 -9.26 3.56 -16.85
CA ASP A 3 -9.19 2.18 -16.39
C ASP A 3 -7.73 1.90 -15.98
N THR A 4 -7.37 2.20 -14.73
CA THR A 4 -6.02 1.92 -14.21
C THR A 4 -6.01 0.88 -13.09
N ALA A 5 -7.01 -0.01 -13.09
CA ALA A 5 -6.93 -1.30 -12.37
C ALA A 5 -5.78 -2.19 -12.88
N ILE A 6 -5.35 -1.89 -14.12
CA ILE A 6 -4.38 -2.61 -14.89
C ILE A 6 -3.12 -1.76 -14.89
N ASN A 7 -2.06 -2.24 -14.24
CA ASN A 7 -0.76 -1.61 -14.37
C ASN A 7 -0.31 -1.60 -15.85
N LYS A 8 0.74 -0.83 -16.18
CA LYS A 8 1.27 -0.75 -17.56
C LYS A 8 1.60 -2.11 -18.20
N GLU A 9 1.74 -3.16 -17.39
CA GLU A 9 2.08 -4.54 -17.77
C GLU A 9 0.88 -5.51 -17.80
N GLY A 10 -0.35 -5.06 -17.58
CA GLY A 10 -1.53 -5.94 -17.63
C GLY A 10 -1.87 -6.67 -16.32
N CYS A 11 -1.15 -6.41 -15.23
CA CYS A 11 -1.36 -7.06 -13.93
C CYS A 11 -2.33 -6.26 -13.06
N GLU A 12 -3.34 -6.97 -12.54
CA GLU A 12 -4.34 -6.45 -11.61
C GLU A 12 -3.82 -6.51 -10.17
N ILE A 13 -4.12 -5.46 -9.40
CA ILE A 13 -3.76 -5.34 -7.98
C ILE A 13 -4.66 -6.27 -7.16
N GLN A 14 -4.05 -7.05 -6.26
CA GLN A 14 -4.82 -7.87 -5.33
C GLN A 14 -5.19 -7.08 -4.08
N TRP A 15 -6.48 -6.82 -3.90
CA TRP A 15 -7.00 -6.11 -2.72
C TRP A 15 -7.26 -7.08 -1.55
N PRO A 16 -7.11 -6.64 -0.28
CA PRO A 16 -6.75 -5.28 0.13
C PRO A 16 -5.27 -4.96 -0.13
N ALA A 17 -4.94 -3.67 -0.19
CA ALA A 17 -3.58 -3.19 -0.39
C ALA A 17 -3.20 -2.16 0.68
N LEU A 18 -1.91 -1.82 0.71
CA LEU A 18 -1.34 -0.76 1.54
C LEU A 18 -0.80 0.35 0.66
N LEU A 19 -1.13 1.60 0.99
CA LEU A 19 -0.39 2.75 0.52
C LEU A 19 0.67 3.11 1.57
N LYS A 20 1.94 3.08 1.15
CA LYS A 20 3.10 3.43 1.97
C LYS A 20 3.71 4.73 1.46
N PHE A 21 3.87 5.69 2.36
CA PHE A 21 4.54 6.96 2.06
C PHE A 21 6.06 6.83 2.13
N GLU A 22 6.76 7.60 1.29
CA GLU A 22 8.21 7.79 1.44
C GLU A 22 8.52 8.69 2.65
N GLY A 23 9.60 8.39 3.38
CA GLY A 23 10.02 9.20 4.54
C GLY A 23 9.20 9.04 5.83
N ASP A 24 8.00 8.46 5.79
CA ASP A 24 7.15 8.18 6.97
C ASP A 24 6.89 6.67 7.16
N ASN A 25 6.56 6.30 8.40
CA ASN A 25 5.99 5.00 8.78
C ASN A 25 4.46 4.99 8.65
N GLU A 26 3.84 6.07 8.18
CA GLU A 26 2.42 6.09 7.87
C GLU A 26 2.07 5.09 6.75
N LEU A 27 0.99 4.35 6.99
CA LEU A 27 0.38 3.37 6.08
C LEU A 27 -1.11 3.67 6.03
N ILE A 28 -1.68 3.58 4.83
CA ILE A 28 -3.13 3.66 4.63
C ILE A 28 -3.63 2.32 4.10
N PHE A 29 -4.65 1.79 4.75
CA PHE A 29 -5.38 0.62 4.29
C PHE A 29 -6.22 0.98 3.07
N LEU A 30 -6.13 0.16 2.02
CA LEU A 30 -6.92 0.29 0.82
C LEU A 30 -7.76 -0.95 0.59
N ALA A 31 -9.07 -0.84 0.81
CA ALA A 31 -10.02 -1.92 0.60
C ALA A 31 -10.25 -2.26 -0.88
N SER A 32 -10.09 -1.25 -1.75
CA SER A 32 -10.38 -1.34 -3.17
C SER A 32 -9.69 -0.23 -3.96
N GLN A 33 -9.72 -0.37 -5.27
CA GLN A 33 -9.26 0.64 -6.21
C GLN A 33 -9.96 1.99 -6.05
N ASP A 34 -11.28 2.01 -5.81
CA ASP A 34 -12.01 3.26 -5.57
C ASP A 34 -11.47 4.02 -4.36
N MET A 35 -11.05 3.30 -3.31
CA MET A 35 -10.44 3.91 -2.13
C MET A 35 -9.08 4.52 -2.49
N LEU A 36 -8.24 3.80 -3.24
CA LEU A 36 -6.98 4.36 -3.75
C LEU A 36 -7.24 5.66 -4.52
N PHE A 37 -8.20 5.69 -5.45
CA PHE A 37 -8.49 6.92 -6.21
C PHE A 37 -8.91 8.09 -5.33
N ARG A 38 -9.69 7.84 -4.28
CA ARG A 38 -10.05 8.91 -3.32
C ARG A 38 -8.83 9.44 -2.59
N GLU A 39 -7.92 8.55 -2.18
CA GLU A 39 -6.66 8.97 -1.55
C GLU A 39 -5.78 9.75 -2.55
N LEU A 40 -5.70 9.33 -3.82
CA LEU A 40 -4.98 10.05 -4.87
C LEU A 40 -5.53 11.47 -5.12
N GLU A 41 -6.85 11.67 -4.97
CA GLU A 41 -7.49 12.98 -5.11
C GLU A 41 -7.38 13.84 -3.84
N SER A 42 -7.32 13.21 -2.67
CA SER A 42 -7.34 13.88 -1.37
C SER A 42 -5.95 14.19 -0.81
N LEU A 43 -4.93 13.41 -1.18
CA LEU A 43 -3.57 13.48 -0.63
C LEU A 43 -2.58 13.97 -1.68
N ILE A 44 -1.55 14.67 -1.20
CA ILE A 44 -0.41 15.05 -2.04
C ILE A 44 0.56 13.87 -2.04
N LEU A 45 0.47 13.04 -3.07
CA LEU A 45 1.31 11.85 -3.22
C LEU A 45 2.56 12.17 -4.02
N ASP A 46 3.67 11.57 -3.59
CA ASP A 46 4.94 11.63 -4.28
C ASP A 46 5.11 10.40 -5.19
N THR A 47 5.88 10.56 -6.26
CA THR A 47 6.26 9.44 -7.14
C THR A 47 7.05 8.34 -6.44
N ASN A 48 7.56 8.58 -5.22
CA ASN A 48 8.22 7.58 -4.39
C ASN A 48 7.27 6.81 -3.48
N ASP A 49 6.00 7.18 -3.41
CA ASP A 49 4.99 6.43 -2.67
C ASP A 49 4.67 5.09 -3.36
N LEU A 50 4.41 4.08 -2.55
CA LEU A 50 4.28 2.70 -2.99
C LEU A 50 2.92 2.14 -2.60
N VAL A 51 2.29 1.43 -3.52
CA VAL A 51 1.14 0.57 -3.25
C VAL A 51 1.64 -0.87 -3.15
N ILE A 52 1.32 -1.57 -2.07
CA ILE A 52 1.68 -2.97 -1.85
C ILE A 52 0.42 -3.81 -1.72
N ASP A 53 0.23 -4.77 -2.62
CA ASP A 53 -0.99 -5.57 -2.69
C ASP A 53 -0.99 -6.77 -1.72
N SER A 54 -2.12 -7.46 -1.58
CA SER A 54 -2.23 -8.64 -0.69
C SER A 54 -1.36 -9.83 -1.10
N GLY A 55 -0.79 -9.79 -2.32
CA GLY A 55 0.18 -10.76 -2.81
C GLY A 55 1.63 -10.35 -2.55
N GLY A 56 1.86 -9.20 -1.91
CA GLY A 56 3.20 -8.64 -1.68
C GLY A 56 3.80 -7.94 -2.90
N ARG A 57 3.05 -7.73 -3.98
CA ARG A 57 3.55 -7.01 -5.16
C ARG A 57 3.59 -5.53 -4.87
N CYS A 58 4.68 -4.89 -5.29
CA CYS A 58 4.88 -3.46 -5.12
C CYS A 58 4.60 -2.72 -6.42
N PHE A 59 3.91 -1.59 -6.31
CA PHE A 59 3.58 -0.70 -7.41
C PHE A 59 3.97 0.72 -7.03
N GLN A 60 4.69 1.41 -7.90
CA GLN A 60 5.08 2.79 -7.73
C GLN A 60 4.12 3.71 -8.46
N LEU A 61 3.80 4.86 -7.85
CA LEU A 61 3.03 5.91 -8.52
C LEU A 61 3.86 6.55 -9.64
N GLU A 62 3.34 6.52 -10.86
CA GLU A 62 3.91 7.20 -12.02
C GLU A 62 3.01 8.38 -12.37
N SER A 63 3.51 9.61 -12.21
CA SER A 63 2.82 10.80 -12.70
C SER A 63 3.21 11.01 -14.17
N ASP A 64 2.31 10.70 -15.10
CA ASP A 64 2.38 11.27 -16.44
C ASP A 64 1.51 12.54 -16.47
N SER A 65 1.84 13.49 -17.34
CA SER A 65 1.44 14.91 -17.33
C SER A 65 -0.06 15.20 -17.18
N GLU A 66 -0.93 14.18 -17.30
CA GLU A 66 -2.40 14.27 -17.13
C GLU A 66 -3.02 13.09 -16.36
N LYS A 67 -2.24 12.07 -15.96
CA LYS A 67 -2.76 10.83 -15.34
C LYS A 67 -1.77 10.23 -14.34
N ILE A 68 -2.31 9.80 -13.20
CA ILE A 68 -1.57 8.96 -12.25
C ILE A 68 -1.72 7.51 -12.71
N GLY A 69 -0.58 6.89 -13.00
CA GLY A 69 -0.43 5.48 -13.33
C GLY A 69 0.20 4.71 -12.17
N LEU A 70 0.08 3.38 -12.23
CA LEU A 70 0.80 2.47 -11.33
C LEU A 70 1.75 1.63 -12.17
N ASN A 71 3.04 1.67 -11.82
CA ASN A 71 4.06 0.86 -12.44
C ASN A 71 4.48 -0.25 -11.48
N MET A 72 4.42 -1.50 -11.91
CA MET A 72 4.86 -2.62 -11.07
C MET A 72 6.38 -2.57 -10.91
N MET A 73 6.82 -2.75 -9.68
CA MET A 73 8.22 -2.84 -9.35
C MET A 73 8.66 -4.31 -9.37
N PRO A 74 9.92 -4.59 -9.74
CA PRO A 74 10.47 -5.94 -9.62
C PRO A 74 10.63 -6.38 -8.16
N LYS A 75 10.57 -5.43 -7.22
CA LYS A 75 10.57 -5.70 -5.78
C LYS A 75 9.22 -6.27 -5.36
N THR A 76 9.26 -7.34 -4.56
CA THR A 76 8.12 -7.84 -3.81
C THR A 76 8.42 -7.74 -2.32
N TYR A 77 7.37 -7.71 -1.51
CA TYR A 77 7.42 -7.72 -0.06
C TYR A 77 7.00 -9.09 0.44
N ASP A 78 7.80 -9.67 1.31
CA ASP A 78 7.39 -10.86 2.04
C ASP A 78 6.58 -10.51 3.30
N LEU A 79 6.03 -11.54 3.95
CA LEU A 79 5.24 -11.39 5.16
C LEU A 79 6.01 -10.73 6.31
N THR A 80 7.31 -10.98 6.41
CA THR A 80 8.16 -10.38 7.45
C THR A 80 8.27 -8.88 7.22
N GLU A 81 8.59 -8.47 5.98
CA GLU A 81 8.70 -7.06 5.61
C GLU A 81 7.37 -6.32 5.81
N ILE A 82 6.24 -6.91 5.42
CA ILE A 82 4.90 -6.32 5.67
C ILE A 82 4.63 -6.18 7.17
N THR A 83 4.98 -7.20 7.95
CA THR A 83 4.80 -7.15 9.42
C THR A 83 5.64 -6.04 10.03
N GLU A 84 6.89 -5.86 9.60
CA GLU A 84 7.77 -4.78 10.05
C GLU A 84 7.21 -3.40 9.71
N LEU A 85 6.67 -3.22 8.50
CA LEU A 85 5.99 -1.98 8.10
C LEU A 85 4.81 -1.66 9.03
N ILE A 86 3.94 -2.63 9.28
CA ILE A 86 2.78 -2.47 10.16
C ILE A 86 3.21 -2.18 11.61
N GLN A 87 4.23 -2.87 12.12
CA GLN A 87 4.76 -2.59 13.46
C GLN A 87 5.31 -1.17 13.57
N ALA A 88 6.04 -0.69 12.55
CA ALA A 88 6.57 0.67 12.51
C ALA A 88 5.44 1.72 12.48
N HIS A 89 4.38 1.44 11.72
CA HIS A 89 3.17 2.26 11.65
C HIS A 89 2.45 2.38 13.00
N GLU A 90 2.17 1.24 13.63
CA GLU A 90 1.49 1.23 14.93
C GLU A 90 2.31 1.88 16.04
N PHE A 91 3.64 1.72 15.97
CA PHE A 91 4.56 2.36 16.88
C PHE A 91 4.58 3.88 16.68
N SER A 92 4.56 4.38 15.44
CA SER A 92 4.55 5.82 15.16
C SER A 92 3.25 6.49 15.63
N LYS A 93 2.11 5.78 15.55
CA LYS A 93 0.83 6.23 16.10
C LYS A 93 0.75 6.21 17.64
N ALA A 94 1.80 5.76 18.33
CA ALA A 94 1.87 5.60 19.78
C ALA A 94 0.72 4.77 20.38
N GLN A 95 0.02 3.99 19.55
CA GLN A 95 -1.17 3.27 19.99
C GLN A 95 -0.81 2.04 20.82
N VAL A 96 0.30 1.34 20.52
CA VAL A 96 0.71 0.13 21.24
C VAL A 96 2.23 -0.12 21.14
N CYS A 97 2.87 -0.68 22.18
CA CYS A 97 4.23 -1.23 22.11
C CYS A 97 4.21 -2.62 21.40
N ILE A 98 4.13 -2.63 20.06
CA ILE A 98 3.85 -3.85 19.30
C ILE A 98 5.10 -4.60 18.83
N ILE A 99 5.93 -5.08 19.76
CA ILE A 99 7.05 -5.99 19.40
C ILE A 99 6.55 -7.43 19.11
N LYS A 100 5.23 -7.73 19.26
CA LYS A 100 4.68 -9.10 19.22
C LYS A 100 3.60 -9.38 18.17
N ILE A 101 3.28 -8.44 17.29
CA ILE A 101 2.35 -8.77 16.19
C ILE A 101 3.06 -9.70 15.22
N GLN A 102 2.38 -10.80 14.90
CA GLN A 102 2.74 -11.76 13.88
C GLN A 102 1.46 -12.09 13.12
N PHE A 103 1.58 -12.22 11.81
CA PHE A 103 0.46 -12.56 10.94
C PHE A 103 0.75 -13.88 10.24
N ASP A 104 -0.30 -14.58 9.85
CA ASP A 104 -0.19 -15.85 9.11
C ASP A 104 -0.07 -15.64 7.59
N SER A 105 -0.42 -14.44 7.09
CA SER A 105 -0.36 -14.09 5.67
C SER A 105 -0.30 -12.58 5.45
N ILE A 106 0.17 -12.16 4.28
CA ILE A 106 0.20 -10.74 3.88
C ILE A 106 -1.21 -10.17 3.88
N HIS A 107 -2.18 -10.90 3.33
CA HIS A 107 -3.59 -10.49 3.36
C HIS A 107 -4.06 -10.19 4.79
N THR A 108 -3.84 -11.10 5.74
CA THR A 108 -4.24 -10.89 7.15
C THR A 108 -3.52 -9.71 7.78
N ALA A 109 -2.25 -9.50 7.44
CA ALA A 109 -1.47 -8.38 7.91
C ALA A 109 -2.06 -7.04 7.45
N ILE A 110 -2.29 -6.89 6.15
CA ILE A 110 -2.92 -5.70 5.56
C ILE A 110 -4.31 -5.47 6.16
N ASP A 111 -5.10 -6.53 6.29
CA ASP A 111 -6.47 -6.45 6.82
C ASP A 111 -6.55 -5.96 8.27
N SER A 112 -5.48 -6.12 9.05
CA SER A 112 -5.42 -5.62 10.43
C SER A 112 -5.49 -4.10 10.55
N LEU A 113 -5.20 -3.37 9.48
CA LEU A 113 -5.28 -1.90 9.43
C LEU A 113 -6.67 -1.38 9.00
N ARG A 114 -7.64 -2.28 8.77
CA ARG A 114 -8.97 -1.92 8.22
C ARG A 114 -9.75 -0.91 9.07
N ASP A 115 -9.66 -1.00 10.39
CA ASP A 115 -10.48 -0.24 11.35
C ASP A 115 -9.76 1.00 11.94
N GLN A 116 -8.75 1.52 11.23
CA GLN A 116 -7.92 2.64 11.69
C GLN A 116 -8.48 4.02 11.37
#